data_AF-A0A7G5EM02-F1
#
_entry.id   AF-A0A7G5EM02-F1
#
_cell.length_a   1.000
_cell.length_b   1.000
_cell.length_c   1.000
_cell.angle_alpha   90.00
_cell.angle_beta   90.00
_cell.angle_gamma   90.00
#
_symmetry.space_group_name_H-M   'P 1'
#
loop_
_entity.id
_entity.type
_entity.pdbx_description
1 polymer ?
#
loop_
_entity_poly.entity_id
_entity_poly.type
_entity_poly.pdbx_seq_one_letter_code
_entity_poly.pdbx_strand_id
1 'polypeptide(L)'
;MADFRAIEDWAGHLLAKLDGTARRRLAVDIARKLRTANTQRMRAQTDPDGNAWQPRKAPSGALRNKRAQVRQQAQQRKPMFAKLRMQRNIRARSEGGNAAVVEFVGRAQRIARVHHNGETDLVNPGGPSYDYPARELIGISKDDTDWLREYLLDYLSR
;
A
#
# COMPACT_ATOMS: atom_id res chain seq x y z
N MET A 1 19.71 40.23 24.11
CA MET A 1 19.55 39.04 24.99
C MET A 1 18.12 38.53 25.05
N ALA A 2 17.07 39.37 25.10
CA ALA A 2 15.67 38.91 25.04
C ALA A 2 15.31 38.20 23.71
N ASP A 3 15.94 38.62 22.61
CA ASP A 3 15.73 38.09 21.25
C ASP A 3 16.17 36.62 21.10
N PHE A 4 17.34 36.26 21.62
CA PHE A 4 17.83 34.88 21.57
C PHE A 4 16.99 33.91 22.42
N ARG A 5 16.49 34.36 23.57
CA ARG A 5 15.59 33.53 24.41
C ARG A 5 14.26 33.25 23.71
N ALA A 6 13.69 34.23 23.02
CA ALA A 6 12.46 34.04 22.25
C ALA A 6 12.66 33.00 21.11
N ILE A 7 13.82 33.03 20.45
CA ILE A 7 14.19 32.03 19.44
C ILE A 7 14.42 30.65 20.07
N GLU A 8 15.09 30.58 21.22
CA GLU A 8 15.33 29.33 21.97
C GLU A 8 14.01 28.68 22.42
N ASP A 9 13.07 29.46 22.95
CA ASP A 9 11.76 28.98 23.39
C ASP A 9 10.92 28.48 22.20
N TRP A 10 10.92 29.25 21.09
CA TRP A 10 10.24 28.86 19.86
C TRP A 10 10.84 27.58 19.24
N ALA A 11 12.17 27.51 19.13
CA ALA A 11 12.89 26.35 18.61
C ALA A 11 12.72 25.14 19.54
N GLY A 12 12.69 25.34 20.86
CA GLY A 12 12.44 24.32 21.86
C GLY A 12 11.09 23.63 21.67
N HIS A 13 10.03 24.40 21.39
CA HIS A 13 8.71 23.84 21.08
C HIS A 13 8.70 23.01 19.78
N LEU A 14 9.44 23.43 18.75
CA LEU A 14 9.59 22.64 17.52
C LEU A 14 10.38 21.36 17.75
N LEU A 15 11.46 21.43 18.53
CA LEU A 15 12.28 20.27 18.90
C LEU A 15 11.48 19.25 19.72
N ALA A 16 10.61 19.70 20.63
CA ALA A 16 9.74 18.81 21.39
C ALA A 16 8.77 18.02 20.48
N LYS A 17 8.23 18.67 19.43
CA LYS A 17 7.41 17.98 18.40
C LYS A 17 8.21 17.00 17.54
N LEU A 18 9.53 17.07 17.59
CA LEU A 18 10.44 16.17 16.88
C LEU A 18 11.12 15.16 17.82
N ASP A 19 10.65 15.02 19.07
CA ASP A 19 11.16 14.01 19.97
C ASP A 19 10.88 12.57 19.46
N GLY A 20 11.50 11.57 20.09
CA GLY A 20 11.35 10.17 19.66
C GLY A 20 9.91 9.64 19.73
N THR A 21 9.10 10.10 20.69
CA THR A 21 7.72 9.64 20.88
C THR A 21 6.80 10.30 19.86
N ALA A 22 6.94 11.60 19.67
CA ALA A 22 6.22 12.42 18.70
C ALA A 22 6.46 11.91 17.28
N ARG A 23 7.73 11.72 16.89
CA ARG A 23 8.10 11.13 15.58
C ARG A 23 7.51 9.74 15.38
N ARG A 24 7.56 8.89 16.41
CA ARG A 24 6.99 7.54 16.34
C ARG A 24 5.48 7.58 16.09
N ARG A 25 4.75 8.46 16.77
CA ARG A 25 3.30 8.65 16.59
C ARG A 25 2.99 9.16 15.18
N LEU A 26 3.69 10.21 14.75
CA LEU A 26 3.57 10.79 13.43
C LEU A 26 3.78 9.74 12.32
N ALA A 27 4.85 8.94 12.42
CA ALA A 27 5.14 7.88 11.46
C ALA A 27 4.05 6.80 11.41
N VAL A 28 3.45 6.44 12.55
CA VAL A 28 2.33 5.48 12.59
C VAL A 28 1.10 6.06 11.91
N ASP A 29 0.79 7.34 12.12
CA ASP A 29 -0.38 7.98 11.53
C ASP A 29 -0.22 8.14 10.01
N ILE A 30 0.96 8.52 9.53
CA ILE A 30 1.33 8.52 8.11
C ILE A 30 1.15 7.13 7.51
N ALA A 31 1.73 6.09 8.14
CA ALA A 31 1.62 4.72 7.65
C ALA A 31 0.16 4.24 7.58
N ARG A 32 -0.69 4.62 8.54
CA ARG A 32 -2.13 4.29 8.54
C ARG A 32 -2.88 4.98 7.39
N LYS A 33 -2.57 6.24 7.11
CA LYS A 33 -3.16 6.97 5.98
C LYS A 33 -2.74 6.34 4.65
N LEU A 34 -1.43 6.16 4.43
CA LEU A 34 -0.89 5.56 3.21
C LEU A 34 -1.46 4.16 2.97
N ARG A 35 -1.57 3.34 4.03
CA ARG A 35 -2.21 2.04 3.95
C ARG A 35 -3.67 2.12 3.47
N THR A 36 -4.41 3.11 3.95
CA THR A 36 -5.80 3.32 3.55
C THR A 36 -5.89 3.71 2.08
N ALA A 37 -5.06 4.66 1.64
CA ALA A 37 -4.96 5.07 0.24
C ALA A 37 -4.60 3.90 -0.68
N ASN A 38 -3.55 3.13 -0.34
CA ASN A 38 -3.17 1.93 -1.08
C ASN A 38 -4.30 0.89 -1.13
N THR A 39 -4.99 0.64 -0.02
CA THR A 39 -6.16 -0.27 0.00
C THR A 39 -7.30 0.23 -0.89
N GLN A 40 -7.49 1.54 -1.02
CA GLN A 40 -8.48 2.14 -1.92
C GLN A 40 -8.06 1.99 -3.38
N ARG A 41 -6.79 2.23 -3.73
CA ARG A 41 -6.27 1.95 -5.09
C ARG A 41 -6.41 0.48 -5.47
N MET A 42 -6.10 -0.44 -4.54
CA MET A 42 -6.35 -1.86 -4.74
C MET A 42 -7.85 -2.20 -4.93
N ARG A 43 -8.77 -1.46 -4.30
CA ARG A 43 -10.22 -1.59 -4.56
C ARG A 43 -10.57 -1.12 -5.96
N ALA A 44 -10.01 0.01 -6.38
CA ALA A 44 -10.21 0.61 -7.69
C ALA A 44 -9.55 -0.18 -8.84
N GLN A 45 -8.66 -1.13 -8.52
CA GLN A 45 -7.87 -1.90 -9.49
C GLN A 45 -6.89 -1.03 -10.28
N THR A 46 -6.29 -0.05 -9.61
CA THR A 46 -5.30 0.88 -10.19
C THR A 46 -3.97 0.84 -9.44
N ASP A 47 -2.91 1.25 -10.12
CA ASP A 47 -1.60 1.54 -9.52
C ASP A 47 -1.60 2.92 -8.80
N PRO A 48 -0.47 3.35 -8.18
CA PRO A 48 -0.35 4.67 -7.55
C PRO A 48 -0.54 5.86 -8.50
N ASP A 49 -0.19 5.71 -9.77
CA ASP A 49 -0.34 6.76 -10.78
C ASP A 49 -1.75 6.82 -11.38
N GLY A 50 -2.63 5.88 -10.98
CA GLY A 50 -4.03 5.82 -11.39
C GLY A 50 -4.28 4.97 -12.63
N ASN A 51 -3.27 4.31 -13.19
CA ASN A 51 -3.46 3.42 -14.34
C ASN A 51 -4.15 2.13 -13.91
N ALA A 52 -5.08 1.65 -14.72
CA ALA A 52 -5.74 0.38 -14.48
C ALA A 52 -4.75 -0.79 -14.63
N TRP A 53 -4.77 -1.72 -13.68
CA TRP A 53 -3.94 -2.92 -13.78
C TRP A 53 -4.34 -3.79 -14.96
N GLN A 54 -3.35 -4.49 -15.53
CA GLN A 54 -3.64 -5.48 -16.56
C GLN A 54 -4.60 -6.55 -16.03
N PRO A 55 -5.70 -6.83 -16.76
CA PRO A 55 -6.68 -7.82 -16.34
C PRO A 55 -6.10 -9.23 -16.27
N ARG A 56 -6.85 -10.15 -15.66
CA ARG A 56 -6.49 -11.57 -15.65
C ARG A 56 -6.42 -12.11 -17.08
N LYS A 57 -5.49 -13.03 -17.33
CA LYS A 57 -5.43 -13.75 -18.61
C LYS A 57 -6.79 -14.38 -18.92
N ALA A 58 -7.30 -14.13 -20.13
CA ALA A 58 -8.51 -14.76 -20.61
C ALA A 58 -8.29 -16.28 -20.67
N PRO A 59 -9.29 -17.08 -20.29
CA PRO A 59 -9.13 -18.53 -20.30
C PRO A 59 -8.95 -19.01 -21.75
N SER A 60 -7.88 -19.75 -21.97
CA SER A 60 -7.59 -20.38 -23.27
C SER A 60 -8.21 -21.78 -23.29
N GLY A 61 -9.40 -21.91 -23.88
CA GLY A 61 -10.03 -23.21 -24.14
C GLY A 61 -11.53 -23.25 -23.87
N ALA A 62 -12.26 -24.03 -24.67
CA ALA A 62 -13.67 -24.33 -24.43
C ALA A 62 -13.79 -25.23 -23.20
N LEU A 63 -14.29 -24.69 -22.09
CA LEU A 63 -14.62 -25.51 -20.93
C LEU A 63 -15.70 -26.53 -21.31
N ARG A 64 -15.51 -27.77 -20.86
CA ARG A 64 -16.32 -28.95 -21.25
C ARG A 64 -17.83 -28.81 -21.02
N ASN A 65 -18.29 -27.89 -20.16
CA ASN A 65 -19.72 -27.68 -19.92
C ASN A 65 -20.07 -26.22 -19.61
N LYS A 66 -21.33 -25.85 -19.89
CA LYS A 66 -21.89 -24.49 -19.70
C LYS A 66 -21.79 -24.00 -18.26
N ARG A 67 -21.96 -24.89 -17.27
CA ARG A 67 -21.83 -24.53 -15.83
C ARG A 67 -20.41 -24.08 -15.48
N ALA A 68 -19.40 -24.77 -16.00
CA ALA A 68 -18.00 -24.39 -15.80
C ALA A 68 -17.69 -23.05 -16.49
N GLN A 69 -18.19 -22.84 -17.71
CA GLN A 69 -18.04 -21.56 -18.44
C GLN A 69 -18.59 -20.39 -17.63
N VAL A 70 -19.83 -20.50 -17.12
CA VAL A 70 -20.45 -19.47 -16.28
C VAL A 70 -19.65 -19.20 -15.01
N ARG A 71 -19.18 -20.25 -14.33
CA ARG A 71 -18.34 -20.11 -13.10
C ARG A 71 -17.03 -19.38 -13.40
N GLN A 72 -16.37 -19.71 -14.51
CA GLN A 72 -15.11 -19.09 -14.90
C GLN A 72 -15.31 -17.62 -15.27
N GLN A 73 -16.35 -17.29 -16.04
CA GLN A 73 -16.70 -15.91 -16.35
C GLN A 73 -16.99 -15.10 -15.08
N ALA A 74 -17.77 -15.66 -14.15
CA ALA A 74 -18.02 -15.02 -12.86
C ALA A 74 -16.72 -14.77 -12.07
N GLN A 75 -15.76 -15.70 -12.12
CA GLN A 75 -14.46 -15.53 -11.48
C GLN A 75 -13.62 -14.42 -12.10
N GLN A 76 -13.66 -14.25 -13.42
CA GLN A 76 -12.92 -13.17 -14.12
C GLN A 76 -13.46 -11.78 -13.78
N ARG A 77 -14.76 -11.68 -13.46
CA ARG A 77 -15.40 -10.41 -13.06
C ARG A 77 -15.12 -10.02 -11.61
N LYS A 78 -14.52 -10.91 -10.80
CA LYS A 78 -14.21 -10.57 -9.39
C LYS A 78 -12.99 -9.66 -9.32
N PRO A 79 -13.03 -8.60 -8.49
CA PRO A 79 -11.88 -7.73 -8.29
C PRO A 79 -10.67 -8.54 -7.81
N MET A 80 -9.50 -8.26 -8.39
CA MET A 80 -8.26 -8.88 -7.94
C MET A 80 -7.90 -8.39 -6.54
N PHE A 81 -7.11 -9.19 -5.82
CA PHE A 81 -6.54 -8.83 -4.52
C PHE A 81 -7.53 -8.46 -3.40
N ALA A 82 -8.82 -8.78 -3.54
CA ALA A 82 -9.83 -8.49 -2.51
C ALA A 82 -9.49 -9.06 -1.12
N LYS A 83 -8.89 -10.25 -1.06
CA LYS A 83 -8.37 -10.82 0.20
C LYS A 83 -7.07 -10.16 0.64
N LEU A 84 -6.19 -9.83 -0.31
CA LEU A 84 -4.87 -9.29 -0.04
C LEU A 84 -4.96 -7.90 0.61
N ARG A 85 -5.94 -7.09 0.18
CA ARG A 85 -6.22 -5.74 0.73
C ARG A 85 -6.94 -5.72 2.10
N MET A 86 -7.09 -6.86 2.76
CA MET A 86 -7.73 -6.95 4.08
C MET A 86 -6.81 -6.46 5.19
N GLN A 87 -7.40 -6.01 6.31
CA GLN A 87 -6.63 -5.38 7.37
C GLN A 87 -5.57 -6.31 7.99
N ARG A 88 -5.87 -7.60 8.11
CA ARG A 88 -4.92 -8.60 8.63
C ARG A 88 -3.68 -8.86 7.76
N ASN A 89 -3.72 -8.46 6.49
CA ASN A 89 -2.68 -8.79 5.51
C ASN A 89 -1.73 -7.62 5.22
N ILE A 90 -2.08 -6.41 5.65
CA ILE A 90 -1.26 -5.20 5.47
C ILE A 90 -0.97 -4.63 6.86
N ARG A 91 0.28 -4.38 7.19
CA ARG A 91 0.68 -3.72 8.42
C ARG A 91 1.04 -2.27 8.13
N ALA A 92 0.65 -1.39 9.04
CA ALA A 92 1.11 0.00 9.09
C ALA A 92 1.79 0.18 10.45
N ARG A 93 3.07 0.55 10.45
CA ARG A 93 3.86 0.72 11.67
C ARG A 93 4.92 1.80 11.48
N SER A 94 5.51 2.22 12.59
CA SER A 94 6.80 2.89 12.55
C SER A 94 7.94 1.88 12.63
N GLU A 95 9.08 2.23 12.03
CA GLU A 95 10.33 1.50 12.10
C GLU A 95 11.44 2.43 12.56
N GLY A 96 12.23 1.98 13.55
CA GLY A 96 13.33 2.78 14.12
C GLY A 96 12.92 4.13 14.72
N GLY A 97 11.62 4.39 14.91
CA GLY A 97 11.10 5.68 15.38
C GLY A 97 11.02 6.77 14.30
N ASN A 98 11.62 6.57 13.12
CA ASN A 98 11.79 7.62 12.11
C ASN A 98 11.22 7.25 10.72
N ALA A 99 10.82 6.00 10.49
CA ALA A 99 10.26 5.56 9.21
C ALA A 99 8.79 5.15 9.36
N ALA A 100 7.94 5.59 8.44
CA ALA A 100 6.57 5.11 8.28
C ALA A 100 6.55 3.95 7.28
N VAL A 101 6.11 2.77 7.71
CA VAL A 101 6.17 1.54 6.91
C VAL A 101 4.78 0.99 6.67
N VAL A 102 4.47 0.73 5.40
CA VAL A 102 3.31 -0.04 4.95
C VAL A 102 3.81 -1.28 4.23
N GLU A 103 3.48 -2.46 4.76
CA GLU A 103 4.00 -3.72 4.24
C GLU A 103 2.93 -4.82 4.25
N PHE A 104 3.05 -5.77 3.33
CA PHE A 104 2.30 -7.03 3.42
C PHE A 104 2.98 -7.97 4.41
N VAL A 105 2.19 -8.75 5.16
CA VAL A 105 2.70 -9.64 6.21
C VAL A 105 2.41 -11.12 5.96
N GLY A 106 3.29 -11.99 6.45
CA GLY A 106 3.15 -13.44 6.35
C GLY A 106 3.00 -13.91 4.91
N ARG A 107 2.08 -14.86 4.66
CA ARG A 107 1.86 -15.43 3.31
C ARG A 107 1.41 -14.38 2.28
N ALA A 108 0.77 -13.29 2.71
CA ALA A 108 0.36 -12.21 1.83
C ALA A 108 1.56 -11.53 1.16
N GLN A 109 2.70 -11.46 1.83
CA GLN A 109 3.91 -10.80 1.33
C GLN A 109 4.44 -11.45 0.05
N ARG A 110 4.51 -12.79 0.00
CA ARG A 110 4.95 -13.51 -1.21
C ARG A 110 4.05 -13.21 -2.40
N ILE A 111 2.74 -13.35 -2.22
CA ILE A 111 1.76 -13.10 -3.28
C ILE A 111 1.86 -11.65 -3.75
N ALA A 112 1.94 -10.72 -2.79
CA ALA A 112 2.07 -9.32 -3.11
C ALA A 112 3.33 -9.01 -3.90
N ARG A 113 4.48 -9.56 -3.51
CA ARG A 113 5.75 -9.37 -4.20
C ARG A 113 5.69 -9.85 -5.65
N VAL A 114 5.20 -11.07 -5.87
CA VAL A 114 5.03 -11.64 -7.20
C VAL A 114 4.21 -10.72 -8.10
N HIS A 115 3.08 -10.23 -7.60
CA HIS A 115 2.23 -9.35 -8.40
C HIS A 115 2.76 -7.92 -8.50
N HIS A 116 3.39 -7.39 -7.46
CA HIS A 116 3.95 -6.04 -7.44
C HIS A 116 5.09 -5.91 -8.45
N ASN A 117 6.04 -6.85 -8.43
CA ASN A 117 7.20 -6.84 -9.31
C ASN A 117 6.95 -7.50 -10.68
N GLY A 118 5.85 -8.23 -10.84
CA GLY A 118 5.61 -9.05 -12.04
C GLY A 118 6.55 -10.25 -12.13
N GLU A 119 6.65 -11.03 -11.04
CA GLU A 119 7.48 -12.24 -11.01
C GLU A 119 6.74 -13.44 -11.62
N THR A 120 7.52 -14.47 -11.96
CA THR A 120 6.98 -15.79 -12.29
C THR A 120 6.72 -16.60 -11.01
N ASP A 121 5.53 -17.18 -10.85
CA ASP A 121 5.19 -18.10 -9.75
C ASP A 121 4.27 -19.23 -10.22
N LEU A 122 4.14 -20.28 -9.41
CA LEU A 122 3.22 -21.38 -9.66
C LEU A 122 1.77 -20.96 -9.40
N VAL A 123 0.86 -21.28 -10.34
CA VAL A 123 -0.57 -20.96 -10.19
C VAL A 123 -1.19 -21.72 -9.01
N ASN A 124 -0.76 -22.97 -8.81
CA ASN A 124 -1.10 -23.83 -7.67
C ASN A 124 0.13 -24.68 -7.30
N PRO A 125 0.24 -25.21 -6.07
CA PRO A 125 1.34 -26.11 -5.70
C PRO A 125 1.46 -27.29 -6.68
N GLY A 126 2.65 -27.49 -7.27
CA GLY A 126 2.90 -28.52 -8.28
C GLY A 126 2.21 -28.29 -9.64
N GLY A 127 1.57 -27.14 -9.83
CA GLY A 127 0.86 -26.76 -11.06
C GLY A 127 1.74 -26.03 -12.08
N PRO A 128 1.14 -25.50 -13.15
CA PRO A 128 1.87 -24.73 -14.14
C PRO A 128 2.41 -23.44 -13.54
N SER A 129 3.58 -23.04 -14.04
CA SER A 129 4.16 -21.71 -13.80
C SER A 129 3.48 -20.67 -14.68
N TYR A 130 3.38 -19.44 -14.18
CA TYR A 130 2.82 -18.31 -14.92
C TYR A 130 3.65 -17.05 -14.68
N ASP A 131 3.93 -16.34 -15.76
CA ASP A 131 4.59 -15.04 -15.73
C ASP A 131 3.56 -13.94 -15.49
N TYR A 132 3.58 -13.35 -14.29
CA TYR A 132 2.58 -12.36 -13.91
C TYR A 132 3.01 -10.98 -14.38
N PRO A 133 2.10 -10.18 -14.96
CA PRO A 133 2.41 -8.78 -15.20
C PRO A 133 2.44 -8.02 -13.87
N ALA A 134 3.34 -7.03 -13.81
CA ALA A 134 3.49 -6.13 -12.68
C ALA A 134 2.19 -5.36 -12.43
N ARG A 135 1.84 -5.25 -11.15
CA ARG A 135 0.66 -4.56 -10.63
C ARG A 135 1.07 -3.96 -9.30
N GLU A 136 1.52 -2.70 -9.33
CA GLU A 136 2.03 -2.03 -8.15
C GLU A 136 0.94 -1.91 -7.08
N LEU A 137 1.02 -2.77 -6.05
CA LEU A 137 -0.03 -2.92 -5.03
C LEU A 137 0.06 -1.90 -3.90
N ILE A 138 1.28 -1.49 -3.57
CA ILE A 138 1.60 -0.49 -2.56
C ILE A 138 2.58 0.47 -3.23
N GLY A 139 2.33 1.76 -3.09
CA GLY A 139 3.22 2.82 -3.58
C GLY A 139 2.76 4.17 -3.03
N ILE A 140 3.42 5.23 -3.46
CA ILE A 140 3.15 6.61 -3.05
C ILE A 140 2.78 7.38 -4.31
N SER A 141 1.53 7.84 -4.40
CA SER A 141 1.08 8.67 -5.50
C SER A 141 1.51 10.14 -5.32
N LYS A 142 1.25 10.95 -6.34
CA LYS A 142 1.34 12.42 -6.22
C LYS A 142 0.44 12.95 -5.09
N ASP A 143 -0.82 12.50 -5.05
CA ASP A 143 -1.78 12.91 -4.01
C ASP A 143 -1.31 12.51 -2.60
N ASP A 144 -0.70 11.32 -2.47
CA ASP A 144 -0.13 10.87 -1.20
C ASP A 144 1.02 11.80 -0.76
N THR A 145 1.85 12.24 -1.71
CA THR A 145 2.99 13.15 -1.47
C THR A 145 2.52 14.56 -1.10
N ASP A 146 1.53 15.09 -1.81
CA ASP A 146 0.98 16.41 -1.54
C ASP A 146 0.25 16.43 -0.19
N TRP A 147 -0.56 15.40 0.11
CA TRP A 147 -1.15 15.22 1.43
C TRP A 147 -0.09 15.12 2.54
N LEU A 148 0.98 14.35 2.32
CA LEU A 148 2.05 14.18 3.30
C LEU A 148 2.73 15.51 3.61
N ARG A 149 3.01 16.32 2.59
CA ARG A 149 3.61 17.65 2.75
C ARG A 149 2.74 18.56 3.62
N GLU A 150 1.45 18.67 3.29
CA GLU A 150 0.50 19.50 4.05
C GLU A 150 0.37 19.01 5.49
N TYR A 151 0.24 17.69 5.68
CA TYR A 151 0.10 17.08 6.99
C TYR A 151 1.34 17.33 7.88
N LEU A 152 2.54 17.26 7.31
CA LEU A 152 3.77 17.55 8.05
C LEU A 152 3.89 19.04 8.42
N LEU A 153 3.55 19.94 7.50
CA LEU A 153 3.58 21.38 7.77
C LEU A 153 2.60 21.76 8.88
N ASP A 154 1.35 21.27 8.81
CA ASP A 154 0.34 21.46 9.84
C ASP A 154 0.78 20.87 11.20
N TYR A 155 1.41 19.70 11.21
CA TYR A 155 1.92 19.10 12.44
C TYR A 155 2.98 19.97 13.12
N LEU A 156 3.89 20.56 12.35
CA LEU A 156 4.97 21.41 12.87
C LEU A 156 4.47 22.80 13.28
N SER A 157 3.47 23.34 12.58
CA SER A 157 2.93 24.70 12.82
C SER A 157 1.92 24.81 13.97
N ARG A 158 1.51 23.68 14.57
CA ARG A 158 0.65 23.66 15.77
C ARG A 158 1.42 24.04 17.04
#